data_AF-A0A3D0QAS2-F1
#
_entry.id   AF-A0A3D0QAS2-F1
#
_cell.length_a   1.000
_cell.length_b   1.000
_cell.length_c   1.000
_cell.angle_alpha   90.00
_cell.angle_beta   90.00
_cell.angle_gamma   90.00
#
_symmetry.space_group_name_H-M   'P 1'
#
loop_
_entity.id
_entity.type
_entity.pdbx_description
1 polymer ?
#
loop_
_entity_poly.entity_id
_entity_poly.type
_entity_poly.pdbx_seq_one_letter_code
_entity_poly.pdbx_strand_id
1 'polypeptide(L)' 'TAIRALIKKLVAAEKPSKPLSDSKIAQLLAEQGIKVARRTIAKYRESLSIPPSNQRKSLI' A
#
# COMPACT_ATOMS: atom_id res chain seq x y z
N THR A 1 -14.16 6.34 1.07
CA THR A 1 -13.44 7.28 0.18
C THR A 1 -12.60 6.48 -0.80
N ALA A 2 -12.69 6.80 -2.10
CA ALA A 2 -12.15 5.98 -3.21
C ALA A 2 -10.68 5.53 -3.07
N ILE A 3 -9.83 6.35 -2.43
CA ILE A 3 -8.40 6.07 -2.22
C ILE A 3 -8.15 4.81 -1.38
N ARG A 4 -8.94 4.57 -0.33
CA ARG A 4 -8.78 3.38 0.54
C ARG A 4 -9.04 2.08 -0.24
N ALA A 5 -10.03 2.10 -1.13
CA ALA A 5 -10.36 0.94 -1.96
C ALA A 5 -9.28 0.69 -3.02
N LEU A 6 -8.73 1.75 -3.61
CA LEU A 6 -7.57 1.68 -4.52
C LEU A 6 -6.35 1.07 -3.83
N ILE A 7 -6.00 1.57 -2.64
CA ILE A 7 -4.88 1.02 -1.84
C ILE A 7 -5.15 -0.46 -1.53
N LYS A 8 -6.36 -0.81 -1.11
CA LYS A 8 -6.73 -2.21 -0.84
C LYS A 8 -6.61 -3.09 -2.09
N LYS A 9 -7.01 -2.60 -3.27
CA LYS A 9 -6.84 -3.33 -4.56
C LYS A 9 -5.38 -3.51 -4.93
N LEU A 10 -4.56 -2.46 -4.83
CA LEU A 10 -3.13 -2.52 -5.11
C LEU A 10 -2.41 -3.50 -4.17
N VAL A 11 -2.77 -3.46 -2.88
CA VAL A 11 -2.27 -4.37 -1.86
C VAL A 11 -2.78 -5.81 -2.08
N ALA A 12 -4.03 -6.00 -2.50
CA ALA A 12 -4.58 -7.33 -2.78
C ALA A 12 -3.99 -7.96 -4.05
N ALA A 13 -3.62 -7.14 -5.04
CA ALA A 13 -2.95 -7.57 -6.26
C ALA A 13 -1.43 -7.76 -6.09
N GLU A 14 -0.87 -7.46 -4.92
CA GLU A 14 0.56 -7.59 -4.68
C GLU A 14 0.98 -9.04 -4.46
N LYS A 15 2.22 -9.36 -4.84
CA LYS A 15 2.79 -10.69 -4.57
C LYS A 15 3.24 -10.77 -3.11
N PRO A 16 2.82 -11.79 -2.35
CA PRO A 16 3.26 -11.98 -0.95
C PRO A 16 4.78 -12.16 -0.82
N SER A 17 5.47 -12.60 -1.89
CA SER A 17 6.93 -12.70 -1.95
C SER A 17 7.66 -11.35 -2.01
N LYS A 18 6.98 -10.28 -2.46
CA LYS A 18 7.53 -8.93 -2.58
C LYS A 18 6.47 -7.91 -2.16
N PRO A 19 6.25 -7.74 -0.84
CA PRO A 19 5.28 -6.77 -0.36
C PRO A 19 5.65 -5.37 -0.84
N LEU A 20 4.68 -4.63 -1.36
CA LEU A 20 4.88 -3.26 -1.83
C LEU A 20 5.11 -2.36 -0.63
N SER A 21 6.22 -1.64 -0.63
CA SER A 21 6.45 -0.57 0.35
C SER A 21 5.49 0.58 0.12
N ASP A 22 5.23 1.37 1.15
CA ASP A 22 4.29 2.51 1.08
C ASP A 22 4.72 3.54 0.02
N SER A 23 6.04 3.66 -0.20
CA SER A 23 6.63 4.48 -1.27
C SER A 23 6.28 3.97 -2.67
N LYS A 24 6.21 2.65 -2.86
CA LYS A 24 5.85 2.01 -4.14
C LYS A 24 4.36 2.22 -4.43
N ILE A 25 3.52 2.09 -3.40
CA ILE A 25 2.08 2.40 -3.50
C ILE A 25 1.87 3.89 -3.84
N ALA A 26 2.64 4.79 -3.23
CA ALA A 26 2.60 6.22 -3.56
C ALA A 26 2.97 6.49 -5.02
N GLN A 27 3.99 5.79 -5.54
CA GLN A 27 4.43 5.91 -6.92
C GLN A 27 3.36 5.40 -7.91
N LEU A 28 2.78 4.22 -7.65
CA LEU A 28 1.70 3.66 -8.46
C LEU A 28 0.45 4.56 -8.48
N LEU A 29 0.12 5.16 -7.34
CA LEU A 29 -0.98 6.12 -7.27
C LEU A 29 -0.63 7.42 -8.01
N ALA A 30 0.61 7.88 -7.92
CA ALA A 30 1.08 9.07 -8.65
C ALA A 30 1.05 8.85 -10.18
N GLU A 31 1.37 7.64 -10.66
CA GLU A 31 1.22 7.25 -12.07
C GLU A 31 -0.25 7.30 -12.53
N GLN A 32 -1.20 7.04 -11.63
CA GLN A 32 -2.63 7.20 -11.89
C GLN A 32 -3.14 8.64 -11.72
N GLY A 33 -2.24 9.62 -11.51
CA GLY A 33 -2.57 11.03 -11.27
C GLY A 33 -2.96 11.35 -9.82
N ILE A 34 -2.89 10.37 -8.91
CA ILE A 34 -3.26 10.51 -7.50
C ILE A 34 -1.99 10.73 -6.67
N LYS A 35 -1.60 11.98 -6.45
CA LYS A 35 -0.48 12.32 -5.56
C LYS A 35 -0.90 12.17 -4.10
N VAL A 36 -0.48 11.08 -3.47
CA VAL A 36 -0.65 10.86 -2.03
C VAL A 36 0.70 10.73 -1.33
N ALA A 37 0.81 11.38 -0.17
CA ALA A 37 2.01 11.26 0.66
C ALA A 37 2.09 9.89 1.32
N ARG A 38 3.32 9.40 1.52
CA ARG A 38 3.61 8.15 2.24
C ARG A 38 2.90 8.07 3.60
N ARG A 39 2.88 9.19 4.35
CA ARG A 39 2.22 9.28 5.68
C ARG A 39 0.71 9.03 5.59
N THR A 40 0.05 9.49 4.53
CA THR A 40 -1.38 9.27 4.30
C THR A 40 -1.68 7.81 4.00
N ILE A 41 -0.80 7.15 3.23
CA ILE A 41 -0.90 5.72 2.93
C ILE A 41 -0.71 4.89 4.19
N ALA A 42 0.27 5.23 5.03
CA ALA A 42 0.48 4.56 6.32
C ALA A 42 -0.77 4.65 7.20
N LYS A 43 -1.35 5.84 7.35
CA LYS A 43 -2.61 6.06 8.07
C LYS A 43 -3.77 5.23 7.49
N TYR A 44 -3.87 5.14 6.16
CA TYR A 44 -4.90 4.32 5.52
C TYR A 44 -4.64 2.82 5.65
N ARG A 45 -3.39 2.34 5.67
CA ARG A 45 -3.05 0.94 5.97
C ARG A 45 -3.47 0.55 7.37
N GLU A 46 -3.15 1.39 8.36
CA GLU A 46 -3.56 1.18 9.75
C GLU A 46 -5.08 1.12 9.87
N SER A 47 -5.78 2.06 9.21
CA SER A 47 -7.25 2.08 9.16
C SER A 47 -7.86 0.86 8.47
N LEU A 48 -7.10 0.15 7.63
CA LEU A 48 -7.52 -1.06 6.92
C LEU A 48 -7.01 -2.34 7.60
N SER A 49 -6.35 -2.23 8.76
CA SER A 49 -5.70 -3.34 9.47
C SER A 49 -4.72 -4.13 8.58
N ILE A 50 -4.09 -3.46 7.62
CA ILE A 50 -3.13 -4.07 6.69
C ILE A 50 -1.74 -3.98 7.32
N PRO A 51 -1.12 -5.09 7.76
CA PRO A 51 0.16 -5.06 8.47
C PRO A 51 1.26 -4.53 7.55
N PRO A 52 2.24 -3.76 8.07
CA PRO A 52 3.29 -3.09 7.31
C PRO A 52 4.13 -4.08 6.49
N SER A 53 4.77 -3.60 5.42
CA SER A 53 5.50 -4.45 4.47
C SER A 53 6.64 -5.23 5.15
N ASN A 54 7.16 -4.72 6.27
CA ASN A 54 8.11 -5.42 7.14
C ASN A 54 7.56 -6.71 7.74
N GLN A 55 6.27 -6.78 8.06
CA GLN A 55 5.66 -7.96 8.68
C GLN A 55 5.15 -8.97 7.63
N ARG A 56 4.99 -8.53 6.38
CA ARG A 56 4.60 -9.38 5.24
C ARG A 56 5.77 -9.94 4.46
N LYS A 57 7.00 -9.54 4.80
CA LYS A 57 8.21 -10.21 4.35
C LYS A 57 8.38 -11.47 5.19
N SER A 58 7.61 -12.52 4.86
CA SER A 58 7.89 -13.85 5.39
C SER A 58 9.28 -14.23 4.91
N LEU A 59 10.25 -14.23 5.82
CA LEU A 59 11.53 -14.90 5.62
C LEU A 59 11.18 -16.36 5.28
N ILE A 60 11.41 -16.74 4.03
CA ILE A 60 11.83 -18.11 3.71
C ILE A 60 13.35 -18.06 3.76
#